data_AF-A0A518AV26-F1
#
_entry.id   AF-A0A518AV26-F1
#
_cell.length_a   1.000
_cell.length_b   1.000
_cell.length_c   1.000
_cell.angle_alpha   90.00
_cell.angle_beta   90.00
_cell.angle_gamma   90.00
#
_symmetry.space_group_name_H-M   'P 1'
#
loop_
_entity.id
_entity.type
_entity.pdbx_description
1 polymer ?
#
loop_
_entity_poly.entity_id
_entity_poly.type
_entity_poly.pdbx_seq_one_letter_code
_entity_poly.pdbx_strand_id
1 'polypeptide(L)'
;MAYTIRLADEVAATLGKQLTMNRFQLAGQFANIDFWVDEVKHVLSVIDGYSARLALLESAQQEYIDKHDVDITDERPYSAGSQNNWGGGEQVPRSELDRYRVDPELLKAKRQKVADAFYYVLRRYYKEGILTGQAAKDLLTNCQLNWKPDDFA
;
A
#
# COMPACT_ATOMS: atom_id res chain seq x y z
N MET A 1 1.19 7.82 -6.39
CA MET A 1 0.56 6.59 -6.92
C MET A 1 -0.73 6.24 -6.19
N ALA A 2 -1.90 6.51 -6.78
CA ALA A 2 -3.21 6.15 -6.20
C ALA A 2 -3.39 4.63 -5.99
N TYR A 3 -2.66 3.80 -6.75
CA TYR A 3 -2.73 2.34 -6.66
C TYR A 3 -2.29 1.80 -5.29
N THR A 4 -1.12 2.19 -4.78
CA THR A 4 -0.60 1.69 -3.49
C THR A 4 -1.55 2.00 -2.33
N ILE A 5 -2.12 3.20 -2.31
CA ILE A 5 -3.10 3.61 -1.30
C ILE A 5 -4.36 2.76 -1.40
N ARG A 6 -4.88 2.58 -2.62
CA ARG A 6 -6.09 1.79 -2.88
C ARG A 6 -5.90 0.33 -2.48
N LEU A 7 -4.78 -0.28 -2.85
CA LEU A 7 -4.43 -1.64 -2.49
C LEU A 7 -4.44 -1.83 -0.96
N ALA A 8 -3.80 -0.92 -0.23
CA ALA A 8 -3.80 -0.96 1.23
C ALA A 8 -5.20 -0.81 1.84
N ASP A 9 -6.03 0.06 1.27
CA ASP A 9 -7.42 0.23 1.72
C ASP A 9 -8.27 -1.01 1.44
N GLU A 10 -8.14 -1.63 0.27
CA GLU A 10 -8.89 -2.83 -0.13
C GLU A 10 -8.54 -4.04 0.74
N VAL A 11 -7.24 -4.28 0.99
CA VAL A 11 -6.79 -5.37 1.86
C VAL A 11 -7.25 -5.13 3.30
N ALA A 12 -7.04 -3.94 3.85
CA ALA A 12 -7.48 -3.62 5.20
C ALA A 12 -9.01 -3.72 5.36
N ALA A 13 -9.78 -3.26 4.37
CA ALA A 13 -11.24 -3.37 4.38
C ALA A 13 -11.71 -4.84 4.32
N THR A 14 -11.03 -5.66 3.52
CA THR A 14 -11.38 -7.08 3.38
C THR A 14 -11.07 -7.87 4.65
N LEU A 15 -9.90 -7.64 5.25
CA LEU A 15 -9.57 -8.18 6.57
C LEU A 15 -10.57 -7.69 7.63
N GLY A 16 -10.95 -6.41 7.59
CA GLY A 16 -11.96 -5.84 8.48
C GLY A 16 -13.33 -6.54 8.40
N LYS A 17 -13.78 -6.96 7.22
CA LYS A 17 -15.01 -7.75 7.06
C LYS A 17 -14.93 -9.10 7.77
N GLN A 18 -13.75 -9.72 7.84
CA GLN A 18 -13.57 -10.97 8.57
C GLN A 18 -13.84 -10.80 10.07
N LEU A 19 -13.77 -9.58 10.62
CA LEU A 19 -14.07 -9.33 12.04
C LEU A 19 -15.56 -9.40 12.39
N THR A 20 -16.45 -9.34 11.41
CA THR A 20 -17.91 -9.39 11.63
C THR A 20 -18.57 -10.68 11.15
N MET A 21 -17.82 -11.54 10.45
CA MET A 21 -18.30 -12.85 10.01
C MET A 21 -18.73 -13.74 11.18
N ASN A 22 -19.65 -14.67 10.97
CA ASN A 22 -19.98 -15.67 11.98
C ASN A 22 -18.84 -16.70 12.14
N ARG A 23 -18.90 -17.53 13.19
CA ARG A 23 -17.80 -18.44 13.56
C ARG A 23 -17.43 -19.45 12.46
N PHE A 24 -18.39 -20.03 11.77
CA PHE A 24 -18.10 -21.04 10.74
C PHE A 24 -17.52 -20.39 9.46
N GLN A 25 -17.98 -19.20 9.10
CA GLN A 25 -17.38 -18.41 8.01
C GLN A 25 -15.95 -18.00 8.35
N LEU A 26 -15.71 -17.58 9.60
CA LEU A 26 -14.39 -17.22 10.08
C LEU A 26 -13.43 -18.42 9.99
N ALA A 27 -13.85 -19.61 10.44
CA ALA A 27 -13.06 -20.83 10.29
C ALA A 27 -12.76 -21.15 8.80
N GLY A 28 -13.72 -20.92 7.90
CA GLY A 28 -13.50 -21.04 6.45
C GLY A 28 -12.48 -20.03 5.90
N GLN A 29 -12.46 -18.80 6.41
CA GLN A 29 -11.44 -17.81 6.04
C GLN A 29 -10.06 -18.17 6.56
N PHE A 30 -9.96 -18.81 7.74
CA PHE A 30 -8.69 -19.27 8.28
C PHE A 30 -8.03 -20.34 7.40
N ALA A 31 -8.80 -21.16 6.69
CA ALA A 31 -8.24 -22.11 5.72
C ALA A 31 -7.45 -21.41 4.58
N ASN A 32 -7.68 -20.11 4.37
CA ASN A 32 -6.95 -19.27 3.41
C ASN A 32 -5.93 -18.35 4.11
N ILE A 33 -5.46 -18.68 5.31
CA ILE A 33 -4.58 -17.77 6.07
C ILE A 33 -3.27 -17.46 5.34
N ASP A 34 -2.70 -18.42 4.62
CA ASP A 34 -1.46 -18.23 3.86
C ASP A 34 -1.63 -17.19 2.74
N PHE A 35 -2.77 -17.22 2.05
CA PHE A 35 -3.12 -16.18 1.06
C PHE A 35 -3.15 -14.80 1.72
N TRP A 36 -3.81 -14.67 2.88
CA TRP A 36 -3.89 -13.38 3.58
C TRP A 36 -2.52 -12.89 4.09
N VAL A 37 -1.66 -13.80 4.52
CA VAL A 37 -0.28 -13.49 4.91
C VAL A 37 0.50 -12.93 3.73
N ASP A 38 0.42 -13.58 2.57
CA ASP A 38 1.13 -13.13 1.37
C ASP A 38 0.58 -11.82 0.83
N GLU A 39 -0.74 -11.60 0.86
CA GLU A 39 -1.36 -10.31 0.53
C GLU A 39 -0.85 -9.20 1.46
N VAL A 40 -0.85 -9.42 2.78
CA VAL A 40 -0.36 -8.44 3.75
C VAL A 40 1.12 -8.13 3.52
N LYS A 41 1.97 -9.16 3.35
CA LYS A 41 3.39 -8.99 3.03
C LYS A 41 3.59 -8.20 1.75
N HIS A 42 2.82 -8.53 0.70
CA HIS A 42 2.87 -7.83 -0.57
C HIS A 42 2.56 -6.34 -0.38
N VAL A 43 1.42 -6.01 0.23
CA VAL A 43 1.02 -4.61 0.47
C VAL A 43 2.05 -3.85 1.29
N LEU A 44 2.57 -4.44 2.37
CA LEU A 44 3.59 -3.82 3.20
C LEU A 44 4.88 -3.57 2.41
N SER A 45 5.33 -4.55 1.62
CA SER A 45 6.52 -4.39 0.76
C SER A 45 6.33 -3.31 -0.32
N VAL A 46 5.11 -3.17 -0.85
CA VAL A 46 4.77 -2.11 -1.78
C VAL A 46 4.86 -0.78 -1.05
N ILE A 47 4.28 -0.62 0.13
CA ILE A 47 4.37 0.66 0.86
C ILE A 47 5.83 0.98 1.22
N ASP A 48 6.55 0.05 1.83
CA ASP A 48 7.90 0.26 2.34
C ASP A 48 8.92 0.51 1.21
N GLY A 49 8.71 -0.11 0.04
CA GLY A 49 9.55 0.11 -1.15
C GLY A 49 9.18 1.33 -2.00
N TYR A 50 8.18 2.13 -1.61
CA TYR A 50 7.68 3.24 -2.43
C TYR A 50 8.77 4.25 -2.79
N SER A 51 9.52 4.74 -1.81
CA SER A 51 10.52 5.79 -2.01
C SER A 51 11.63 5.34 -2.97
N ALA A 52 12.07 4.08 -2.84
CA ALA A 52 13.08 3.51 -3.73
C ALA A 52 12.56 3.40 -5.18
N ARG A 53 11.32 2.95 -5.37
CA ARG A 53 10.72 2.86 -6.72
C ARG A 53 10.49 4.24 -7.33
N LEU A 54 10.12 5.24 -6.53
CA LEU A 54 10.00 6.62 -6.99
C LEU A 54 11.35 7.14 -7.51
N ALA A 55 12.42 6.95 -6.73
CA ALA A 55 13.77 7.38 -7.12
C ALA A 55 14.25 6.70 -8.41
N LEU A 56 14.00 5.39 -8.56
CA LEU A 56 14.31 4.66 -9.79
C LEU A 56 13.55 5.21 -11.01
N LEU A 57 12.26 5.51 -10.83
CA LEU A 57 11.43 6.08 -11.88
C LEU A 57 11.93 7.47 -12.29
N GLU A 58 12.25 8.33 -11.32
CA GLU A 58 12.82 9.66 -11.57
C GLU A 58 14.16 9.58 -12.29
N SER A 59 15.04 8.65 -11.89
CA SER A 59 16.33 8.43 -12.55
C SER A 59 16.16 7.98 -14.00
N ALA A 60 15.25 7.04 -14.26
CA ALA A 60 14.99 6.53 -15.61
C ALA A 60 14.38 7.61 -16.52
N GLN A 61 13.50 8.46 -15.97
CA GLN A 61 12.96 9.61 -16.68
C GLN A 61 14.06 10.61 -17.05
N GLN A 62 14.94 10.93 -16.11
CA GLN A 62 16.06 11.84 -16.36
C GLN A 62 17.01 11.29 -17.44
N GLU A 63 17.37 10.01 -17.36
CA GLU A 63 18.20 9.36 -18.38
C GLU A 63 17.56 9.45 -19.78
N TYR A 64 16.25 9.25 -19.87
CA TYR A 64 15.52 9.38 -21.13
C TYR A 64 15.58 10.82 -21.67
N ILE A 65 15.34 11.82 -20.81
CA ILE A 65 15.41 13.23 -21.19
C ILE A 65 16.80 13.58 -21.72
N ASP A 66 17.85 13.22 -20.99
CA ASP A 66 19.23 13.54 -21.33
C ASP A 66 19.65 12.88 -22.66
N LYS A 67 19.16 11.67 -22.93
CA LYS A 67 19.49 10.91 -24.13
C LYS A 67 18.77 11.40 -25.38
N HIS A 68 17.55 11.90 -25.23
CA HIS A 68 16.66 12.23 -26.33
C HIS A 68 16.50 13.74 -26.56
N ASP A 69 17.24 14.58 -25.81
CA ASP A 69 17.17 16.05 -25.85
C ASP A 69 15.71 16.53 -25.73
N VAL A 70 14.97 15.90 -24.81
CA VAL A 70 13.56 16.21 -24.58
C VAL A 70 13.46 17.55 -23.85
N ASP A 71 12.87 18.55 -24.51
CA ASP A 71 12.53 19.80 -23.85
C ASP A 71 11.29 19.62 -22.95
N ILE A 72 11.55 19.36 -21.67
CA ILE A 72 10.53 19.21 -20.63
C ILE A 72 9.67 20.48 -20.49
N THR A 73 10.12 21.64 -20.99
CA THR A 73 9.35 22.88 -20.93
C THR A 73 8.23 22.95 -21.99
N ASP A 74 8.28 22.11 -23.02
CA ASP A 74 7.28 22.02 -24.09
C ASP A 74 6.37 20.78 -23.97
N GLU A 75 6.75 19.82 -23.11
CA GLU A 75 5.93 18.64 -22.82
C GLU A 75 4.76 18.98 -21.88
N ARG A 76 3.63 19.39 -22.45
CA ARG A 76 2.36 19.40 -21.71
C ARG A 76 2.00 17.97 -21.31
N PRO A 77 1.62 17.70 -20.04
CA PRO A 77 1.07 16.40 -19.69
C PRO A 77 -0.11 16.11 -20.61
N TYR A 78 -0.14 14.91 -21.20
CA TYR A 78 -1.17 14.48 -22.13
C TYR A 78 -2.53 14.63 -21.44
N SER A 79 -3.22 15.74 -21.69
CA SER A 79 -4.52 16.01 -21.09
C SER A 79 -5.52 15.16 -21.85
N ALA A 80 -5.87 14.02 -21.26
CA ALA A 80 -7.01 13.24 -21.71
C ALA A 80 -8.29 14.07 -21.49
N GLY A 81 -8.63 14.94 -22.45
CA GLY A 81 -9.95 15.56 -22.53
C GLY A 81 -10.05 17.07 -22.77
N SER A 82 -9.00 17.81 -23.13
CA SER A 82 -9.17 19.23 -23.48
C SER A 82 -8.64 19.54 -24.87
N GLN A 83 -9.53 19.46 -25.86
CA GLN A 83 -9.43 20.36 -27.00
C GLN A 83 -9.45 21.79 -26.42
N ASN A 84 -8.38 22.57 -26.65
CA ASN A 84 -8.42 23.96 -27.16
C ASN A 84 -7.11 24.73 -26.86
N ASN A 85 -6.69 25.48 -27.89
CA ASN A 85 -5.75 26.60 -27.93
C ASN A 85 -4.23 26.38 -27.75
N TRP A 86 -3.60 26.30 -28.92
CA TRP A 86 -2.32 26.93 -29.26
C TRP A 86 -2.26 28.38 -28.77
N GLY A 87 -1.34 28.66 -27.86
CA GLY A 87 -1.10 29.99 -27.29
C GLY A 87 -0.23 29.85 -26.06
N GLY A 88 0.88 30.60 -26.02
CA GLY A 88 1.97 30.51 -25.04
C GLY A 88 1.49 30.28 -23.61
N GLY A 89 1.94 29.17 -23.02
CA GLY A 89 1.64 28.78 -21.65
C GLY A 89 2.88 28.92 -20.80
N GLU A 90 2.75 29.67 -19.72
CA GLU A 90 3.74 29.89 -18.67
C GLU A 90 4.37 28.57 -18.18
N GLN A 91 5.68 28.60 -17.91
CA GLN A 91 6.48 27.45 -17.48
C GLN A 91 5.81 26.76 -16.28
N VAL A 92 5.58 25.46 -16.38
CA VAL A 92 5.12 24.63 -15.27
C VAL A 92 6.27 24.54 -14.26
N PRO A 93 6.18 25.13 -13.05
CA PRO A 93 7.26 25.08 -12.09
C PRO A 93 7.49 23.63 -11.63
N ARG A 94 8.73 23.26 -11.31
CA ARG A 94 9.10 21.92 -10.80
C ARG A 94 8.22 21.43 -9.63
N SER A 95 7.59 22.35 -8.88
CA SER A 95 6.59 22.05 -7.85
C SER A 95 5.32 21.37 -8.36
N GLU A 96 5.03 21.39 -9.67
CA GLU A 96 3.88 20.68 -10.24
C GLU A 96 4.16 19.18 -10.44
N LEU A 97 5.41 18.75 -10.55
CA LEU A 97 5.82 17.33 -10.57
C LEU A 97 5.68 16.69 -9.19
N ASP A 98 5.85 17.47 -8.12
CA ASP A 98 5.62 17.03 -6.74
C ASP A 98 4.16 16.65 -6.47
N ARG A 99 3.20 17.09 -7.30
CA ARG A 99 1.77 16.77 -7.13
C ARG A 99 1.43 15.29 -7.26
N TYR A 100 2.32 14.49 -7.84
CA TYR A 100 2.11 13.04 -8.00
C TYR A 100 2.79 12.21 -6.91
N ARG A 101 3.58 12.84 -6.03
CA ARG A 101 4.19 12.19 -4.88
C ARG A 101 3.13 11.92 -3.82
N VAL A 102 3.19 10.73 -3.24
CA VAL A 102 2.35 10.38 -2.09
C VAL A 102 3.00 10.96 -0.84
N ASP A 103 2.19 11.61 -0.02
CA ASP A 103 2.58 12.07 1.31
C ASP A 103 3.14 10.90 2.16
N PRO A 104 4.38 10.99 2.68
CA PRO A 104 4.96 9.97 3.57
C PRO A 104 4.09 9.65 4.79
N GLU A 105 3.41 10.65 5.37
CA GLU A 105 2.53 10.42 6.52
C GLU A 105 1.28 9.62 6.11
N LEU A 106 0.79 9.83 4.90
CA LEU A 106 -0.29 9.01 4.34
C LEU A 106 0.17 7.56 4.14
N LEU A 107 1.38 7.32 3.61
CA LEU A 107 1.92 5.96 3.46
C LEU A 107 2.07 5.26 4.81
N LYS A 108 2.60 5.96 5.81
CA LYS A 108 2.71 5.46 7.18
C LYS A 108 1.35 5.11 7.77
N ALA A 109 0.35 5.97 7.58
CA ALA A 109 -1.02 5.71 8.02
C ALA A 109 -1.64 4.48 7.32
N LYS A 110 -1.39 4.30 6.01
CA LYS A 110 -1.87 3.13 5.26
C LYS A 110 -1.17 1.84 5.70
N ARG A 111 0.13 1.90 5.95
CA ARG A 111 0.91 0.79 6.51
C ARG A 111 0.33 0.35 7.85
N GLN A 112 0.10 1.29 8.76
CA GLN A 112 -0.48 1.02 10.08
C GLN A 112 -1.89 0.42 9.95
N LYS A 113 -2.72 0.96 9.06
CA LYS A 113 -4.09 0.46 8.84
C LYS A 113 -4.11 -1.02 8.42
N VAL A 114 -3.21 -1.44 7.54
CA VAL A 114 -3.09 -2.85 7.12
C VAL A 114 -2.60 -3.72 8.27
N ALA A 115 -1.57 -3.25 8.99
CA ALA A 115 -1.03 -3.94 10.15
C ALA A 115 -2.08 -4.18 11.24
N ASP A 116 -2.84 -3.15 11.59
CA ASP A 116 -3.91 -3.22 12.59
C ASP A 116 -5.01 -4.17 12.16
N ALA A 117 -5.46 -4.09 10.90
CA ALA A 117 -6.51 -4.97 10.38
C ALA A 117 -6.09 -6.44 10.47
N PHE A 118 -4.86 -6.77 10.07
CA PHE A 118 -4.34 -8.13 10.16
C PHE A 118 -4.19 -8.60 11.61
N TYR A 119 -3.61 -7.76 12.48
CA TYR A 119 -3.48 -8.03 13.90
C TYR A 119 -4.83 -8.35 14.56
N TYR A 120 -5.87 -7.54 14.30
CA TYR A 120 -7.19 -7.77 14.89
C TYR A 120 -7.85 -9.05 14.39
N VAL A 121 -7.63 -9.42 13.12
CA VAL A 121 -8.11 -10.68 12.56
C VAL A 121 -7.44 -11.88 13.26
N LEU A 122 -6.11 -11.85 13.43
CA LEU A 122 -5.40 -12.90 14.18
C LEU A 122 -5.86 -12.98 15.63
N ARG A 123 -6.07 -11.83 16.29
CA ARG A 123 -6.61 -11.76 17.65
C ARG A 123 -8.01 -12.37 17.73
N ARG A 124 -8.82 -12.21 16.69
CA ARG A 124 -10.13 -12.86 16.61
C ARG A 124 -10.00 -14.36 16.47
N TYR A 125 -9.15 -14.86 15.58
CA TYR A 125 -8.89 -16.30 15.43
C TYR A 125 -8.41 -16.94 16.75
N TYR A 126 -7.54 -16.25 17.49
CA TYR A 126 -7.08 -16.69 18.81
C TYR A 126 -8.24 -16.80 19.82
N LYS A 127 -9.07 -15.76 19.93
CA LYS A 127 -10.21 -15.74 20.85
C LYS A 127 -11.25 -16.82 20.56
N GLU A 128 -11.39 -17.22 19.30
CA GLU A 128 -12.31 -18.28 18.87
C GLU A 128 -11.67 -19.69 18.94
N GLY A 129 -10.42 -19.79 19.40
CA GLY A 129 -9.70 -21.07 19.52
C GLY A 129 -9.28 -21.70 18.19
N ILE A 130 -9.35 -20.94 17.09
CA ILE A 130 -8.97 -21.40 15.75
C ILE A 130 -7.44 -21.41 15.59
N LEU A 131 -6.77 -20.46 16.24
CA LEU A 131 -5.34 -20.22 16.15
C LEU A 131 -4.73 -20.23 17.55
N THR A 132 -3.56 -20.86 17.72
CA THR A 132 -2.83 -20.79 18.99
C THR A 132 -2.13 -19.45 19.14
N GLY A 133 -1.83 -19.04 20.38
CA GLY A 133 -1.14 -17.78 20.62
C GLY A 133 0.25 -17.73 19.96
N GLN A 134 0.98 -18.85 19.96
CA GLN A 134 2.29 -18.94 19.29
C GLN A 134 2.15 -18.80 17.76
N ALA A 135 1.20 -19.51 17.15
CA ALA A 135 1.00 -19.41 15.71
C ALA A 135 0.59 -17.99 15.28
N ALA A 136 -0.18 -17.26 16.09
CA ALA A 136 -0.47 -15.86 15.82
C ALA A 136 0.79 -14.97 15.82
N LYS A 137 1.71 -15.19 16.78
CA LYS A 137 2.99 -14.48 16.86
C LYS A 137 3.89 -14.80 15.67
N ASP A 138 3.93 -16.06 15.25
CA ASP A 138 4.71 -16.49 14.08
C ASP A 138 4.19 -15.82 12.80
N LEU A 139 2.86 -15.76 12.60
CA LEU A 139 2.24 -15.08 11.47
C LEU A 139 2.52 -13.56 11.46
N LEU A 140 2.49 -12.90 12.61
CA LEU A 140 2.84 -11.48 12.72
C LEU A 140 4.32 -11.24 12.40
N THR A 141 5.21 -12.12 12.89
CA THR A 141 6.65 -12.09 12.59
C THR A 141 6.89 -12.23 11.09
N ASN A 142 6.21 -13.16 10.45
CA ASN A 142 6.32 -13.40 8.99
C ASN A 142 5.91 -12.17 8.16
N CYS A 143 5.02 -11.34 8.69
CA CYS A 143 4.61 -10.06 8.09
C CYS A 143 5.45 -8.86 8.56
N GLN A 144 6.50 -9.07 9.36
CA GLN A 144 7.34 -8.01 9.96
C GLN A 144 6.52 -6.99 10.77
N LEU A 145 5.50 -7.49 11.48
CA LEU A 145 4.63 -6.68 12.32
C LEU A 145 4.99 -6.89 13.79
N ASN A 146 4.93 -5.81 14.57
CA ASN A 146 5.14 -5.85 16.02
C ASN A 146 3.82 -6.06 16.75
N TRP A 147 3.88 -6.68 17.93
CA TRP A 147 2.76 -6.83 18.86
C TRP A 147 3.22 -6.64 20.31
N LYS A 148 2.29 -6.47 21.25
CA LYS A 148 2.66 -6.32 22.66
C LYS A 148 2.96 -7.68 23.29
N PRO A 149 3.90 -7.80 24.24
CA PRO A 149 4.27 -9.07 24.86
C PRO A 149 3.08 -9.87 25.45
N ASP A 150 2.09 -9.15 25.99
CA ASP A 150 0.89 -9.74 26.60
C ASP A 150 -0.21 -10.08 25.57
N ASP A 151 -0.01 -9.72 24.30
CA ASP A 151 -0.93 -10.13 23.25
C ASP A 151 -0.73 -11.62 22.97
N PHE A 152 -1.84 -12.35 22.88
CA PHE A 152 -1.87 -13.80 22.62
C PHE A 152 -1.23 -14.66 23.73
N ALA A 153 -1.26 -14.18 24.98
CA ALA A 153 -0.98 -14.96 26.19
C ALA A 153 -2.21 -15.74 26.68
#